data_AF-A0A2P5LP58-F1
#
_entry.id   AF-A0A2P5LP58-F1
#
_cell.length_a   1.000
_cell.length_b   1.000
_cell.length_c   1.000
_cell.angle_alpha   90.00
_cell.angle_beta   90.00
_cell.angle_gamma   90.00
#
_symmetry.space_group_name_H-M   'P 1'
#
loop_
_entity.id
_entity.type
_entity.pdbx_description
1 polymer ?
#
loop_
_entity_poly.entity_id
_entity_poly.type
_entity_poly.pdbx_seq_one_letter_code
_entity_poly.pdbx_strand_id
1 'polypeptide(L)'
;GEADAKAAMARLDAGAFVAGEDNLAFDMTLQGCRNANARFRSHPGTYYLSLVTNATHVRASGFFSRSWRPDPTIHPILWQPALYQAREANFAKAPIVGWGGGDLSLPQWRPNDGAVSVISQRYPFTAREEPVGGEGVFKRQRLKPGRWYYEYLDKAIGQRFDHFDAVVGAQLKPWVPGLRDAHREIYLRLGETLRSL
;
A
#
# COMPACT_ATOMS: atom_id res chain seq x y z
N GLY A 1 26.92 -15.55 10.71
CA GLY A 1 26.18 -16.73 11.23
C GLY A 1 25.05 -16.28 12.15
N GLU A 2 24.13 -17.15 12.55
CA GLU A 2 22.94 -16.81 13.35
C GLU A 2 23.26 -16.04 14.67
N ALA A 3 24.37 -16.39 15.34
CA ALA A 3 24.86 -15.69 16.52
C ALA A 3 25.25 -14.22 16.25
N ASP A 4 25.73 -13.93 15.04
CA ASP A 4 26.13 -12.60 14.60
C ASP A 4 24.91 -11.74 14.25
N ALA A 5 23.89 -12.34 13.63
CA ALA A 5 22.60 -11.69 13.39
C ALA A 5 21.90 -11.33 14.71
N LYS A 6 21.90 -12.23 15.70
CA LYS A 6 21.31 -11.97 17.02
C LYS A 6 22.05 -10.86 17.78
N ALA A 7 23.38 -10.84 17.71
CA ALA A 7 24.19 -9.78 18.28
C ALA A 7 23.98 -8.43 17.56
N ALA A 8 23.84 -8.44 16.23
CA ALA A 8 23.52 -7.25 15.45
C ALA A 8 22.13 -6.69 15.81
N MET A 9 21.12 -7.54 15.95
CA MET A 9 19.78 -7.14 16.39
C MET A 9 19.81 -6.55 17.80
N ALA A 10 20.52 -7.19 18.74
CA ALA A 10 20.65 -6.67 20.11
C ALA A 10 21.33 -5.28 20.16
N ARG A 11 22.26 -4.99 19.25
CA ARG A 11 22.89 -3.66 19.12
C ARG A 11 21.93 -2.62 18.54
N LEU A 12 21.08 -3.01 17.59
CA LEU A 12 20.03 -2.14 17.04
C LEU A 12 18.98 -1.81 18.10
N ASP A 13 18.57 -2.81 18.89
CA ASP A 13 17.59 -2.67 19.98
C ASP A 13 18.13 -1.81 21.13
N ALA A 14 19.43 -1.92 21.44
CA ALA A 14 20.10 -1.10 22.45
C ALA A 14 20.41 0.34 21.98
N GLY A 15 20.25 0.62 20.68
CA GLY A 15 20.52 1.92 20.09
C GLY A 15 19.31 2.86 20.11
N ALA A 16 19.55 4.15 19.93
CA ALA A 16 18.49 5.15 19.78
C ALA A 16 17.69 5.02 18.48
N PHE A 17 18.10 4.14 17.56
CA PHE A 17 17.47 3.96 16.26
C PHE A 17 16.00 3.53 16.37
N VAL A 18 15.69 2.57 17.24
CA VAL A 18 14.31 2.06 17.40
C VAL A 18 13.44 3.04 18.23
N ALA A 19 14.06 3.81 19.13
CA ALA A 19 13.36 4.73 20.02
C ALA A 19 13.16 6.14 19.43
N GLY A 20 13.88 6.48 18.36
CA GLY A 20 13.80 7.78 17.70
C GLY A 20 12.67 7.89 16.67
N GLU A 21 12.51 9.08 16.11
CA GLU A 21 11.61 9.36 14.98
C GLU A 21 12.35 9.45 13.64
N ASP A 22 13.68 9.59 13.66
CA ASP A 22 14.52 9.68 12.45
C ASP A 22 14.93 8.27 11.96
N ASN A 23 13.92 7.48 11.59
CA ASN A 23 14.11 6.15 11.03
C ASN A 23 12.88 5.70 10.22
N LEU A 24 13.13 4.75 9.31
CA LEU A 24 12.10 4.20 8.44
C LEU A 24 10.94 3.55 9.22
N ALA A 25 11.22 2.91 10.36
CA ALA A 25 10.17 2.24 11.14
C ALA A 25 9.15 3.25 11.67
N PHE A 26 9.61 4.42 12.13
CA PHE A 26 8.73 5.53 12.52
C PHE A 26 8.03 6.15 11.32
N ASP A 27 8.74 6.43 10.22
CA ASP A 27 8.16 7.05 9.02
C ASP A 27 7.03 6.20 8.41
N MET A 28 7.12 4.88 8.54
CA MET A 28 6.07 3.93 8.09
C MET A 28 4.85 3.86 9.02
N THR A 29 4.87 4.52 10.18
CA THR A 29 3.68 4.64 11.05
C THR A 29 2.69 5.69 10.51
N LEU A 30 1.44 5.67 10.98
CA LEU A 30 0.47 6.72 10.65
C LEU A 30 0.93 8.12 11.09
N GLN A 31 1.64 8.20 12.22
CA GLN A 31 2.18 9.43 12.79
C GLN A 31 3.35 9.95 11.93
N GLY A 32 4.31 9.08 11.59
CA GLY A 32 5.41 9.41 10.70
C GLY A 32 4.93 9.82 9.30
N CYS A 33 4.03 9.03 8.70
CA CYS A 33 3.39 9.39 7.43
C CYS A 33 2.68 10.74 7.50
N ARG A 34 1.97 11.05 8.60
CA ARG A 34 1.33 12.37 8.77
C ARG A 34 2.37 13.48 8.89
N ASN A 35 3.45 13.27 9.64
CA ASN A 35 4.53 14.25 9.77
C ASN A 35 5.18 14.55 8.40
N ALA A 36 5.47 13.51 7.62
CA ALA A 36 5.98 13.63 6.26
C ALA A 36 4.98 14.38 5.36
N ASN A 37 3.70 13.98 5.38
CA ASN A 37 2.66 14.61 4.59
C ASN A 37 2.43 16.07 4.97
N ALA A 38 2.69 16.48 6.21
CA ALA A 38 2.60 17.89 6.60
C ALA A 38 3.75 18.75 6.02
N ARG A 39 4.93 18.16 5.80
CA ARG A 39 6.15 18.84 5.36
C ARG A 39 6.30 18.89 3.84
N PHE A 40 6.16 17.76 3.16
CA PHE A 40 6.31 17.67 1.70
C PHE A 40 5.05 18.13 1.00
N ARG A 41 5.14 18.77 -0.18
CA ARG A 41 3.99 19.23 -0.96
C ARG A 41 4.08 18.78 -2.42
N SER A 42 2.91 18.55 -3.03
CA SER A 42 2.82 18.32 -4.47
C SER A 42 3.19 19.57 -5.25
N HIS A 43 4.00 19.42 -6.29
CA HIS A 43 4.44 20.48 -7.17
C HIS A 43 3.47 20.61 -8.36
N PRO A 44 3.04 21.84 -8.74
CA PRO A 44 2.01 22.04 -9.77
C PRO A 44 2.42 21.57 -11.17
N GLY A 45 3.73 21.47 -11.45
CA GLY A 45 4.26 21.01 -12.74
C GLY A 45 4.52 19.49 -12.83
N THR A 46 4.16 18.71 -11.81
CA THR A 46 4.52 17.28 -11.73
C THR A 46 3.27 16.40 -11.84
N TYR A 47 3.34 15.36 -12.68
CA TYR A 47 2.30 14.32 -12.72
C TYR A 47 2.54 13.30 -11.60
N TYR A 48 1.52 13.02 -10.79
CA TYR A 48 1.58 12.04 -9.72
C TYR A 48 0.69 10.85 -10.05
N LEU A 49 1.29 9.67 -10.23
CA LEU A 49 0.60 8.44 -10.63
C LEU A 49 0.83 7.35 -9.58
N SER A 50 -0.24 6.83 -9.01
CA SER A 50 -0.20 5.76 -8.02
C SER A 50 -0.82 4.48 -8.56
N LEU A 51 -0.07 3.39 -8.51
CA LEU A 51 -0.58 2.06 -8.84
C LEU A 51 -0.87 1.32 -7.54
N VAL A 52 -2.15 1.04 -7.29
CA VAL A 52 -2.64 0.52 -6.02
C VAL A 52 -2.79 -0.99 -6.11
N THR A 53 -2.03 -1.70 -5.28
CA THR A 53 -2.06 -3.17 -5.13
C THR A 53 -3.09 -3.59 -4.07
N ASN A 54 -3.63 -4.79 -4.22
CA ASN A 54 -4.54 -5.40 -3.24
C ASN A 54 -4.48 -6.92 -3.36
N ALA A 55 -4.18 -7.58 -2.24
CA ALA A 55 -4.13 -9.04 -2.13
C ALA A 55 -5.04 -9.56 -1.01
N THR A 56 -6.12 -8.83 -0.73
CA THR A 56 -7.16 -9.25 0.21
C THR A 56 -8.54 -9.10 -0.40
N HIS A 57 -9.49 -9.87 0.11
CA HIS A 57 -10.88 -9.84 -0.33
C HIS A 57 -11.83 -10.10 0.82
N VAL A 58 -13.05 -9.62 0.68
CA VAL A 58 -14.12 -9.91 1.63
C VAL A 58 -14.63 -11.33 1.37
N ARG A 59 -14.64 -12.17 2.41
CA ARG A 59 -15.37 -13.45 2.42
C ARG A 59 -16.49 -13.41 3.45
N ALA A 60 -17.59 -14.09 3.12
CA ALA A 60 -18.61 -14.40 4.11
C ALA A 60 -17.99 -15.29 5.21
N SER A 61 -18.21 -14.91 6.47
CA SER A 61 -17.91 -15.71 7.64
C SER A 61 -19.21 -15.94 8.43
N GLY A 62 -19.72 -17.18 8.43
CA GLY A 62 -21.02 -17.48 9.03
C GLY A 62 -22.20 -16.80 8.33
N PHE A 63 -23.36 -16.79 8.98
CA PHE A 63 -24.64 -16.41 8.36
C PHE A 63 -24.77 -14.92 8.00
N PHE A 64 -24.11 -14.01 8.71
CA PHE A 64 -24.26 -12.55 8.48
C PHE A 64 -22.97 -11.73 8.56
N SER A 65 -21.81 -12.32 8.89
CA SER A 65 -20.58 -11.54 9.00
C SER A 65 -19.76 -11.59 7.70
N ARG A 66 -19.12 -10.48 7.36
CA ARG A 66 -18.18 -10.36 6.26
C ARG A 66 -16.82 -9.99 6.84
N SER A 67 -15.78 -10.76 6.53
CA SER A 67 -14.42 -10.51 7.03
C SER A 67 -13.44 -10.42 5.86
N TRP A 68 -12.49 -9.48 5.96
CA TRP A 68 -11.36 -9.41 5.05
C TRP A 68 -10.42 -10.58 5.32
N ARG A 69 -9.92 -11.20 4.25
CA ARG A 69 -8.95 -12.30 4.33
C ARG A 69 -7.90 -12.13 3.23
N PRO A 70 -6.66 -12.60 3.48
CA PRO A 70 -5.64 -12.70 2.44
C PRO A 70 -6.12 -13.60 1.29
N ASP A 71 -5.76 -13.21 0.07
CA ASP A 71 -5.90 -14.05 -1.10
C ASP A 71 -4.92 -15.23 -1.02
N PRO A 72 -5.33 -16.47 -1.42
CA PRO A 72 -4.44 -17.63 -1.45
C PRO A 72 -3.15 -17.43 -2.26
N THR A 73 -3.13 -16.46 -3.18
CA THR A 73 -1.98 -16.14 -4.03
C THR A 73 -0.93 -15.24 -3.37
N ILE A 74 -1.19 -14.71 -2.17
CA ILE A 74 -0.24 -13.86 -1.46
C ILE A 74 1.04 -14.62 -1.11
N HIS A 75 2.19 -13.96 -1.19
CA HIS A 75 3.47 -14.54 -0.84
C HIS A 75 3.47 -15.01 0.64
N PRO A 76 3.97 -16.21 0.99
CA PRO A 76 3.88 -16.76 2.35
C PRO A 76 4.40 -15.85 3.46
N ILE A 77 5.50 -15.13 3.21
CA ILE A 77 6.10 -14.15 4.15
C ILE A 77 5.12 -13.01 4.49
N LEU A 78 4.27 -12.62 3.53
CA LEU A 78 3.30 -11.53 3.69
C LEU A 78 1.97 -12.00 4.28
N TRP A 79 1.75 -13.31 4.40
CA TRP A 79 0.46 -13.86 4.83
C TRP A 79 0.02 -13.37 6.21
N GLN A 80 0.91 -13.47 7.21
CA GLN A 80 0.59 -13.10 8.59
C GLN A 80 0.38 -11.59 8.75
N PRO A 81 1.26 -10.71 8.22
CA PRO A 81 0.99 -9.28 8.19
C PRO A 81 -0.32 -8.91 7.49
N ALA A 82 -0.63 -9.57 6.36
CA ALA A 82 -1.88 -9.34 5.63
C ALA A 82 -3.12 -9.65 6.47
N LEU A 83 -3.09 -10.82 7.12
CA LEU A 83 -4.17 -11.28 7.99
C LEU A 83 -4.33 -10.35 9.21
N TYR A 84 -3.22 -9.96 9.83
CA TYR A 84 -3.21 -9.04 10.97
C TYR A 84 -3.87 -7.71 10.60
N GLN A 85 -3.46 -7.06 9.51
CA GLN A 85 -4.07 -5.81 9.05
C GLN A 85 -5.58 -5.99 8.72
N ALA A 86 -5.92 -7.08 8.04
CA ALA A 86 -7.29 -7.38 7.61
C ALA A 86 -8.28 -7.63 8.76
N ARG A 87 -7.81 -8.09 9.93
CA ARG A 87 -8.72 -8.57 11.00
C ARG A 87 -8.39 -8.06 12.40
N GLU A 88 -7.12 -8.05 12.76
CA GLU A 88 -6.69 -7.90 14.15
C GLU A 88 -6.23 -6.48 14.48
N ALA A 89 -5.71 -5.74 13.49
CA ALA A 89 -5.21 -4.39 13.67
C ALA A 89 -6.30 -3.49 14.28
N ASN A 90 -6.03 -2.95 15.46
CA ASN A 90 -6.87 -2.02 16.18
C ASN A 90 -5.97 -1.06 16.95
N PHE A 91 -6.46 0.16 17.21
CA PHE A 91 -5.72 1.15 17.97
C PHE A 91 -6.42 1.40 19.30
N ALA A 92 -5.68 1.37 20.41
CA ALA A 92 -6.22 1.67 21.73
C ALA A 92 -6.69 3.13 21.86
N LYS A 93 -6.10 4.02 21.07
CA LYS A 93 -6.47 5.44 20.92
C LYS A 93 -6.38 5.83 19.45
N ALA A 94 -7.05 6.91 19.05
CA ALA A 94 -6.90 7.47 17.70
C ALA A 94 -5.41 7.68 17.37
N PRO A 95 -4.86 7.01 16.34
CA PRO A 95 -3.44 7.10 16.01
C PRO A 95 -3.05 8.49 15.51
N ILE A 96 -3.96 9.17 14.81
CA ILE A 96 -3.79 10.53 14.32
C ILE A 96 -5.11 11.31 14.43
N VAL A 97 -5.03 12.64 14.36
CA VAL A 97 -6.20 13.53 14.36
C VAL A 97 -7.11 13.21 13.17
N GLY A 98 -8.42 13.11 13.43
CA GLY A 98 -9.44 12.80 12.43
C GLY A 98 -9.72 11.30 12.25
N TRP A 99 -9.04 10.42 12.99
CA TRP A 99 -9.31 8.98 12.95
C TRP A 99 -10.75 8.66 13.40
N GLY A 100 -11.41 7.75 12.67
CA GLY A 100 -12.79 7.32 12.86
C GLY A 100 -13.75 7.74 11.75
N GLY A 101 -13.36 8.69 10.89
CA GLY A 101 -14.20 9.20 9.80
C GLY A 101 -13.57 9.04 8.42
N GLY A 102 -14.43 8.89 7.39
CA GLY A 102 -14.01 8.84 5.98
C GLY A 102 -12.89 7.84 5.70
N ASP A 103 -11.87 8.28 4.96
CA ASP A 103 -10.67 7.50 4.62
C ASP A 103 -9.78 7.21 5.84
N LEU A 104 -9.96 7.92 6.97
CA LEU A 104 -9.28 7.68 8.25
C LEU A 104 -10.12 6.80 9.19
N SER A 105 -10.90 5.87 8.65
CA SER A 105 -11.66 4.90 9.44
C SER A 105 -11.09 3.50 9.29
N LEU A 106 -11.05 2.75 10.39
CA LEU A 106 -10.43 1.42 10.42
C LEU A 106 -10.95 0.45 9.32
N PRO A 107 -12.24 0.42 8.95
CA PRO A 107 -12.72 -0.43 7.85
C PRO A 107 -12.03 -0.16 6.51
N GLN A 108 -11.68 1.09 6.21
CA GLN A 108 -10.98 1.48 4.97
C GLN A 108 -9.52 1.01 4.94
N TRP A 109 -8.93 0.74 6.12
CA TRP A 109 -7.54 0.30 6.27
C TRP A 109 -7.39 -1.23 6.31
N ARG A 110 -8.49 -1.99 6.35
CA ARG A 110 -8.47 -3.46 6.32
C ARG A 110 -7.94 -4.05 5.00
N PRO A 111 -8.37 -3.57 3.81
CA PRO A 111 -7.84 -4.09 2.55
C PRO A 111 -6.36 -3.75 2.43
N ASN A 112 -5.53 -4.72 2.07
CA ASN A 112 -4.08 -4.55 1.96
C ASN A 112 -3.46 -5.50 0.92
N ASP A 113 -2.19 -5.27 0.60
CA ASP A 113 -1.35 -6.10 -0.28
C ASP A 113 -0.37 -7.01 0.50
N GLY A 114 -0.56 -7.11 1.81
CA GLY A 114 0.30 -7.83 2.74
C GLY A 114 1.39 -7.00 3.40
N ALA A 115 1.69 -5.79 2.91
CA ALA A 115 2.57 -4.86 3.62
C ALA A 115 1.86 -3.54 3.92
N VAL A 116 1.09 -3.02 2.98
CA VAL A 116 0.50 -1.68 3.03
C VAL A 116 -1.00 -1.73 2.76
N SER A 117 -1.78 -0.99 3.55
CA SER A 117 -3.22 -0.82 3.33
C SER A 117 -3.51 -0.14 1.99
N VAL A 118 -4.47 -0.66 1.23
CA VAL A 118 -4.91 -0.17 -0.10
C VAL A 118 -5.20 1.34 -0.08
N ILE A 119 -5.90 1.80 0.96
CA ILE A 119 -6.30 3.21 1.08
C ILE A 119 -5.11 4.16 1.11
N SER A 120 -4.00 3.73 1.73
CA SER A 120 -2.78 4.52 1.95
C SER A 120 -1.91 4.66 0.70
N GLN A 121 -2.17 3.84 -0.33
CA GLN A 121 -1.36 3.83 -1.56
C GLN A 121 -1.83 4.85 -2.60
N ARG A 122 -3.06 5.39 -2.48
CA ARG A 122 -3.66 6.21 -3.54
C ARG A 122 -2.97 7.56 -3.73
N TYR A 123 -2.77 8.28 -2.63
CA TYR A 123 -2.17 9.62 -2.56
C TYR A 123 -1.97 9.99 -1.08
N PRO A 124 -1.18 11.02 -0.74
CA PRO A 124 -1.05 11.45 0.64
C PRO A 124 -2.29 12.25 1.10
N PHE A 125 -2.92 11.85 2.20
CA PHE A 125 -4.14 12.51 2.72
C PHE A 125 -4.19 12.62 4.25
N THR A 126 -3.17 12.13 4.96
CA THR A 126 -3.22 12.01 6.43
C THR A 126 -2.96 13.31 7.18
N ALA A 127 -2.47 14.36 6.52
CA ALA A 127 -2.13 15.65 7.13
C ALA A 127 -2.98 16.81 6.59
N ARG A 128 -3.28 16.79 5.28
CA ARG A 128 -4.06 17.79 4.56
C ARG A 128 -4.65 17.17 3.30
N GLU A 129 -5.56 17.89 2.67
CA GLU A 129 -6.07 17.53 1.34
C GLU A 129 -5.01 17.81 0.26
N GLU A 130 -4.89 16.89 -0.69
CA GLU A 130 -4.08 17.03 -1.89
C GLU A 130 -4.97 17.23 -3.12
N PRO A 131 -4.46 17.88 -4.19
CA PRO A 131 -5.18 17.92 -5.45
C PRO A 131 -5.29 16.51 -6.05
N VAL A 132 -6.50 15.97 -6.14
CA VAL A 132 -6.78 14.65 -6.72
C VAL A 132 -7.42 14.80 -8.10
N GLY A 133 -6.90 14.06 -9.07
CA GLY A 133 -7.46 13.93 -10.42
C GLY A 133 -8.41 12.75 -10.57
N GLY A 134 -8.34 11.79 -9.63
CA GLY A 134 -9.25 10.65 -9.51
C GLY A 134 -8.65 9.34 -10.02
N GLU A 135 -9.52 8.34 -10.19
CA GLU A 135 -9.15 7.03 -10.71
C GLU A 135 -8.92 7.07 -12.24
N GLY A 136 -7.84 6.43 -12.71
CA GLY A 136 -7.57 6.24 -14.14
C GLY A 136 -6.17 6.65 -14.59
N VAL A 137 -5.12 6.10 -13.99
CA VAL A 137 -3.73 6.31 -14.45
C VAL A 137 -3.57 5.89 -15.90
N PHE A 138 -4.20 4.78 -16.32
CA PHE A 138 -4.08 4.30 -17.69
C PHE A 138 -4.98 5.06 -18.70
N LYS A 139 -5.77 6.05 -18.26
CA LYS A 139 -6.68 6.85 -19.09
C LYS A 139 -6.05 8.19 -19.49
N ARG A 140 -5.04 8.11 -20.37
CA ARG A 140 -4.12 9.19 -20.79
C ARG A 140 -4.76 10.57 -21.03
N GLN A 141 -5.90 10.63 -21.71
CA GLN A 141 -6.54 11.89 -22.14
C GLN A 141 -7.02 12.80 -20.99
N ARG A 142 -6.96 12.35 -19.74
CA ARG A 142 -7.52 13.05 -18.57
C ARG A 142 -6.46 13.55 -17.57
N LEU A 143 -5.19 13.28 -17.85
CA LEU A 143 -4.11 13.58 -16.92
C LEU A 143 -3.67 15.04 -17.03
N LYS A 144 -3.48 15.69 -15.88
CA LYS A 144 -2.97 17.06 -15.76
C LYS A 144 -1.92 17.11 -14.66
N PRO A 145 -0.87 17.93 -14.80
CA PRO A 145 0.16 18.05 -13.77
C PRO A 145 -0.43 18.71 -12.49
N GLY A 146 0.25 18.51 -11.38
CA GLY A 146 -0.10 19.04 -10.07
C GLY A 146 -1.19 18.26 -9.33
N ARG A 147 -1.56 17.07 -9.81
CA ARG A 147 -2.64 16.25 -9.24
C ARG A 147 -2.26 14.77 -9.15
N TRP A 148 -2.80 14.11 -8.13
CA TRP A 148 -2.68 12.68 -7.92
C TRP A 148 -3.75 11.91 -8.68
N TYR A 149 -3.31 10.94 -9.47
CA TYR A 149 -4.15 9.94 -10.11
C TYR A 149 -3.80 8.57 -9.55
N TYR A 150 -4.79 7.73 -9.33
CA TYR A 150 -4.57 6.37 -8.84
C TYR A 150 -5.28 5.34 -9.72
N GLU A 151 -4.78 4.11 -9.71
CA GLU A 151 -5.37 2.99 -10.46
C GLU A 151 -5.32 1.73 -9.60
N TYR A 152 -6.47 1.10 -9.40
CA TYR A 152 -6.54 -0.17 -8.69
C TYR A 152 -6.21 -1.30 -9.67
N LEU A 153 -5.06 -1.95 -9.46
CA LEU A 153 -4.56 -2.97 -10.39
C LEU A 153 -5.48 -4.19 -10.48
N ASP A 154 -6.14 -4.57 -9.38
CA ASP A 154 -7.10 -5.67 -9.36
C ASP A 154 -8.33 -5.42 -10.24
N LYS A 155 -8.71 -4.16 -10.46
CA LYS A 155 -9.77 -3.77 -11.40
C LYS A 155 -9.26 -3.56 -12.82
N ALA A 156 -8.11 -2.89 -12.98
CA ALA A 156 -7.61 -2.46 -14.28
C ALA A 156 -7.00 -3.60 -15.10
N ILE A 157 -6.39 -4.58 -14.41
CA ILE A 157 -5.72 -5.74 -15.01
C ILE A 157 -6.50 -7.04 -14.74
N GLY A 158 -7.40 -7.04 -13.75
CA GLY A 158 -8.17 -8.24 -13.38
C GLY A 158 -7.38 -9.26 -12.54
N GLN A 159 -6.18 -8.87 -12.07
CA GLN A 159 -5.30 -9.70 -11.26
C GLN A 159 -5.00 -9.02 -9.92
N ARG A 160 -5.08 -9.77 -8.82
CA ARG A 160 -4.65 -9.30 -7.50
C ARG A 160 -3.13 -9.37 -7.41
N PHE A 161 -2.54 -8.35 -6.78
CA PHE A 161 -1.10 -8.20 -6.58
C PHE A 161 -0.83 -8.04 -5.10
N ASP A 162 0.05 -8.86 -4.56
CA ASP A 162 0.67 -8.61 -3.27
C ASP A 162 1.83 -7.61 -3.39
N HIS A 163 2.38 -7.22 -2.24
CA HIS A 163 3.41 -6.20 -2.19
C HIS A 163 4.67 -6.56 -2.99
N PHE A 164 5.04 -7.84 -3.04
CA PHE A 164 6.21 -8.28 -3.79
C PHE A 164 5.92 -8.37 -5.27
N ASP A 165 4.70 -8.71 -5.67
CA ASP A 165 4.32 -8.86 -7.08
C ASP A 165 4.55 -7.62 -7.90
N ALA A 166 4.42 -6.43 -7.31
CA ALA A 166 4.67 -5.16 -7.98
C ALA A 166 6.09 -5.07 -8.55
N VAL A 167 7.08 -5.75 -7.95
CA VAL A 167 8.50 -5.62 -8.31
C VAL A 167 9.14 -6.94 -8.76
N VAL A 168 9.17 -7.96 -7.90
CA VAL A 168 9.89 -9.23 -8.14
C VAL A 168 9.03 -10.47 -7.95
N GLY A 169 7.95 -10.36 -7.15
CA GLY A 169 7.08 -11.45 -6.75
C GLY A 169 6.40 -12.17 -7.92
N ALA A 170 6.11 -11.44 -9.00
CA ALA A 170 5.54 -12.03 -10.22
C ALA A 170 6.45 -13.11 -10.84
N GLN A 171 7.77 -12.99 -10.67
CA GLN A 171 8.72 -14.00 -11.13
C GLN A 171 8.90 -15.15 -10.13
N LEU A 172 8.62 -14.89 -8.85
CA LEU A 172 8.81 -15.84 -7.73
C LEU A 172 7.62 -16.77 -7.52
N LYS A 173 6.46 -16.48 -8.15
CA LYS A 173 5.22 -17.26 -7.99
C LYS A 173 4.75 -17.90 -9.29
N PRO A 174 5.51 -18.87 -9.86
CA PRO A 174 5.12 -19.55 -11.10
C PRO A 174 3.80 -20.34 -10.99
N TRP A 175 3.34 -20.63 -9.77
CA TRP A 175 2.09 -21.32 -9.50
C TRP A 175 0.84 -20.42 -9.60
N VAL A 176 0.99 -19.10 -9.76
CA VAL A 176 -0.13 -18.17 -9.95
C VAL A 176 -0.33 -17.92 -11.45
N PRO A 177 -1.40 -18.46 -12.07
CA PRO A 177 -1.61 -18.33 -13.51
C PRO A 177 -1.75 -16.86 -13.94
N GLY A 178 -1.13 -16.50 -15.06
CA GLY A 178 -1.27 -15.16 -15.66
C GLY A 178 -0.57 -14.01 -14.91
N LEU A 179 -0.01 -14.23 -13.72
CA LEU A 179 0.60 -13.17 -12.91
C LEU A 179 1.76 -12.45 -13.62
N ARG A 180 2.60 -13.20 -14.35
CA ARG A 180 3.73 -12.63 -15.12
C ARG A 180 3.26 -11.76 -16.29
N ASP A 181 2.20 -12.19 -16.97
CA ASP A 181 1.63 -11.44 -18.09
C ASP A 181 0.93 -10.17 -17.59
N ALA A 182 0.17 -10.30 -16.50
CA ALA A 182 -0.45 -9.16 -15.81
C ALA A 182 0.61 -8.16 -15.31
N HIS A 183 1.71 -8.62 -14.73
CA HIS A 183 2.84 -7.78 -14.31
C HIS A 183 3.46 -7.05 -15.51
N ARG A 184 3.74 -7.76 -16.60
CA ARG A 184 4.25 -7.17 -17.85
C ARG A 184 3.30 -6.12 -18.40
N GLU A 185 2.00 -6.39 -18.39
CA GLU A 185 0.97 -5.48 -18.88
C GLU A 185 0.95 -4.15 -18.10
N ILE A 186 1.15 -4.18 -16.78
CA ILE A 186 1.26 -2.95 -15.97
C ILE A 186 2.36 -2.04 -16.51
N TYR A 187 3.57 -2.57 -16.72
CA TYR A 187 4.70 -1.77 -17.21
C TYR A 187 4.49 -1.29 -18.64
N LEU A 188 3.83 -2.07 -19.50
CA LEU A 188 3.47 -1.64 -20.85
C LEU A 188 2.50 -0.46 -20.82
N ARG A 189 1.39 -0.58 -20.09
CA ARG A 189 0.38 0.48 -19.96
C ARG A 189 0.92 1.72 -19.25
N LEU A 190 1.79 1.55 -18.25
CA LEU A 190 2.46 2.66 -17.57
C LEU A 190 3.44 3.36 -18.51
N GLY A 191 4.31 2.62 -19.21
CA GLY A 191 5.25 3.21 -20.16
C GLY A 191 4.55 3.95 -21.30
N GLU A 192 3.44 3.41 -21.77
CA GLU A 192 2.53 4.06 -22.71
C GLU A 192 1.92 5.37 -22.18
N THR A 193 1.51 5.38 -20.91
CA THR A 193 0.97 6.56 -20.25
C THR A 193 2.05 7.63 -20.14
N LEU A 194 3.23 7.27 -19.62
CA LEU A 194 4.35 8.20 -19.42
C LEU A 194 4.86 8.82 -20.72
N ARG A 195 4.87 8.06 -21.83
CA ARG A 195 5.24 8.58 -23.16
C ARG A 195 4.27 9.64 -23.71
N SER A 196 3.08 9.78 -23.11
CA SER A 196 2.04 10.70 -23.58
C SER A 196 1.86 11.96 -22.72
N LEU A 197 2.65 12.11 -21.66
CA LEU A 197 2.55 13.20 -20.69
C LEU A 197 3.34 14.46 -21.07
#